data_AF-A0A932NSH7-F1
#
_entry.id   AF-A0A932NSH7-F1
#
_cell.length_a   1.000
_cell.length_b   1.000
_cell.length_c   1.000
_cell.angle_alpha   90.00
_cell.angle_beta   90.00
_cell.angle_gamma   90.00
#
_symmetry.space_group_name_H-M   'P 1'
#
loop_
_entity.id
_entity.type
_entity.pdbx_description
1 polymer ?
#
loop_
_entity_poly.entity_id
_entity_poly.type
_entity_poly.pdbx_seq_one_letter_code
_entity_poly.pdbx_strand_id
1 'polypeptide(L)'
;MPRLSCWCIRGSLLYLAMGFTLGGLLLFHKGVPLHPAVWRLLPMHIEFLLLGWTLQLAMGVAFWILPRFLGRLERGNEATAWLAFGCLNIGVLLAGVGWTLGVPAIVPFLGRLAEVGAAVAFAVHAWPRVKPVLPGSARELWS
;
A
#
# COMPACT_ATOMS: atom_id res chain seq x y z
N MET A 1 -0.34 -14.90 -12.75
CA MET A 1 -0.32 -14.07 -11.52
C MET A 1 -1.71 -13.48 -11.32
N PRO A 2 -2.21 -13.36 -10.08
CA PRO A 2 -3.51 -12.75 -9.84
C PRO A 2 -3.51 -11.27 -10.20
N ARG A 3 -4.62 -10.77 -10.76
CA ARG A 3 -4.73 -9.40 -11.29
C ARG A 3 -4.40 -8.35 -10.24
N LEU A 4 -4.84 -8.54 -8.99
CA LEU A 4 -4.57 -7.62 -7.88
C LEU A 4 -3.08 -7.35 -7.66
N SER A 5 -2.25 -8.41 -7.64
CA SER A 5 -0.79 -8.26 -7.45
C SER A 5 -0.18 -7.42 -8.58
N CYS A 6 -0.60 -7.66 -9.83
CA CYS A 6 -0.15 -6.86 -10.96
C CYS A 6 -0.55 -5.38 -10.82
N TRP A 7 -1.77 -5.09 -10.36
CA TRP A 7 -2.22 -3.71 -10.14
C TRP A 7 -1.48 -3.03 -8.98
N CYS A 8 -1.27 -3.73 -7.85
CA CYS A 8 -0.48 -3.21 -6.73
C CYS A 8 0.94 -2.84 -7.16
N ILE A 9 1.62 -3.77 -7.87
CA ILE A 9 3.00 -3.56 -8.33
C ILE A 9 3.05 -2.41 -9.33
N ARG A 10 2.17 -2.39 -10.34
CA ARG A 10 2.11 -1.28 -11.32
C ARG A 10 1.86 0.06 -10.64
N GLY A 11 0.89 0.13 -9.73
CA GLY A 11 0.63 1.34 -8.96
C GLY A 11 1.83 1.77 -8.10
N SER A 12 2.55 0.81 -7.48
CA SER A 12 3.72 1.14 -6.67
C SER A 12 4.87 1.71 -7.49
N LEU A 13 5.02 1.25 -8.74
CA LEU A 13 6.02 1.78 -9.66
C LEU A 13 5.64 3.19 -10.15
N LEU A 14 4.34 3.47 -10.31
CA LEU A 14 3.87 4.83 -10.60
C LEU A 14 4.17 5.78 -9.44
N TYR A 15 3.87 5.38 -8.20
CA TYR A 15 4.23 6.19 -7.03
C TYR A 15 5.73 6.34 -6.85
N LEU A 16 6.53 5.31 -7.14
CA LEU A 16 7.98 5.42 -7.15
C LEU A 16 8.44 6.48 -8.15
N ALA A 17 7.95 6.43 -9.39
CA ALA A 17 8.34 7.40 -10.42
C ALA A 17 7.96 8.83 -10.02
N MET A 18 6.73 9.03 -9.51
CA MET A 18 6.25 10.34 -9.05
C MET A 18 7.05 10.83 -7.83
N GLY A 19 7.16 10.00 -6.79
CA GLY A 19 7.89 10.30 -5.57
C GLY A 19 9.38 10.60 -5.84
N PHE A 20 10.03 9.81 -6.69
CA PHE A 20 11.41 10.03 -7.10
C PHE A 20 11.58 11.36 -7.83
N THR A 21 10.67 11.69 -8.75
CA THR A 21 10.69 12.97 -9.48
C THR A 21 10.54 14.16 -8.52
N LEU A 22 9.60 14.08 -7.57
CA LEU A 22 9.45 15.10 -6.52
C LEU A 22 10.69 15.22 -5.65
N GLY A 23 11.32 14.10 -5.28
CA GLY A 23 12.55 14.07 -4.51
C GLY A 23 13.72 14.72 -5.25
N GLY A 24 13.86 14.43 -6.55
CA GLY A 24 14.84 15.08 -7.42
C GLY A 24 14.62 16.59 -7.50
N LEU A 25 13.38 17.04 -7.65
CA LEU A 25 13.03 18.47 -7.65
C LEU A 25 13.36 19.15 -6.31
N LEU A 26 13.04 18.50 -5.18
CA LEU A 26 13.36 19.01 -3.83
C LEU A 26 14.87 19.12 -3.61
N LEU A 27 15.64 18.11 -4.05
CA LEU A 27 17.09 18.12 -3.94
C LEU A 27 17.72 19.18 -4.83
N PHE A 28 17.21 19.34 -6.05
CA PHE A 28 17.62 20.41 -6.96
C PHE A 28 17.34 21.79 -6.34
N HIS A 29 16.14 22.01 -5.78
CA HIS A 29 15.79 23.25 -5.09
C HIS A 29 16.72 23.55 -3.90
N LYS A 30 17.17 22.51 -3.19
CA LYS A 30 18.13 22.66 -2.09
C LYS A 30 19.52 23.11 -2.57
N GLY A 31 19.95 22.71 -3.76
CA GLY A 31 21.21 23.17 -4.36
C GLY A 31 21.11 24.53 -5.05
N VAL A 32 20.01 24.77 -5.77
CA VAL A 32 19.71 26.02 -6.46
C VAL A 32 18.30 26.48 -6.06
N PRO A 33 18.17 27.51 -5.20
CA PRO A 33 16.88 27.97 -4.73
C PRO A 33 15.97 28.46 -5.86
N LEU A 34 15.04 27.60 -6.29
CA LEU A 34 13.97 27.92 -7.25
C LEU A 34 12.88 28.83 -6.65
N HIS A 35 12.02 28.29 -5.77
CA HIS A 35 10.91 29.02 -5.15
C HIS A 35 10.55 28.41 -3.78
N PRO A 36 10.28 29.19 -2.73
CA PRO A 36 10.02 28.66 -1.38
C PRO A 36 8.87 27.65 -1.30
N ALA A 37 7.86 27.79 -2.15
CA ALA A 37 6.72 26.87 -2.18
C ALA A 37 7.08 25.44 -2.61
N VAL A 38 8.26 25.20 -3.19
CA VAL A 38 8.72 23.84 -3.56
C VAL A 38 8.79 22.93 -2.34
N TRP A 39 9.11 23.47 -1.15
CA TRP A 39 9.10 22.71 0.10
C TRP A 39 7.72 22.17 0.49
N ARG A 40 6.62 22.74 -0.05
CA ARG A 40 5.27 22.21 0.15
C ARG A 40 5.07 20.85 -0.50
N LEU A 41 5.95 20.43 -1.42
CA LEU A 41 5.91 19.10 -2.05
C LEU A 41 6.52 18.01 -1.18
N LEU A 42 7.24 18.37 -0.10
CA LEU A 42 7.91 17.41 0.77
C LEU A 42 6.95 16.36 1.38
N PRO A 43 5.77 16.71 1.90
CA PRO A 43 4.82 15.72 2.40
C PRO A 43 4.39 14.73 1.32
N MET A 44 4.07 15.20 0.10
CA MET A 44 3.70 14.32 -1.01
C MET A 44 4.83 13.38 -1.42
N HIS A 45 6.06 13.87 -1.45
CA HIS A 45 7.23 13.03 -1.73
C HIS A 45 7.35 11.89 -0.71
N ILE A 46 7.24 12.20 0.59
CA ILE A 46 7.33 11.22 1.67
C ILE A 46 6.19 10.18 1.55
N GLU A 47 4.95 10.63 1.37
CA GLU A 47 3.79 9.73 1.24
C GLU A 47 3.91 8.79 0.04
N PHE A 48 4.30 9.32 -1.11
CA PHE A 48 4.40 8.54 -2.33
C PHE A 48 5.51 7.50 -2.23
N LEU A 49 6.64 7.79 -1.58
CA LEU A 49 7.71 6.80 -1.43
C LEU A 49 7.44 5.77 -0.33
N LEU A 50 6.93 6.18 0.83
CA LEU A 50 6.73 5.28 1.96
C LEU A 50 5.50 4.39 1.78
N LEU A 51 4.35 5.00 1.51
CA LEU A 51 3.07 4.27 1.48
C LEU A 51 2.67 3.89 0.05
N GLY A 52 2.76 4.84 -0.88
CA GLY A 52 2.41 4.61 -2.29
C GLY A 52 3.32 3.59 -2.98
N TRP A 53 4.63 3.69 -2.77
CA TRP A 53 5.61 2.77 -3.35
C TRP A 53 5.89 1.60 -2.41
N THR A 54 6.55 1.85 -1.27
CA THR A 54 7.16 0.77 -0.47
C THR A 54 6.09 -0.17 0.12
N LEU A 55 5.10 0.38 0.82
CA LEU A 55 4.05 -0.43 1.43
C LEU A 55 3.18 -1.13 0.37
N GLN A 56 2.78 -0.42 -0.68
CA GLN A 56 1.96 -1.01 -1.75
C GLN A 56 2.70 -2.13 -2.51
N LEU A 57 3.99 -1.97 -2.77
CA LEU A 57 4.83 -3.02 -3.36
C LEU A 57 4.89 -4.23 -2.43
N ALA A 58 5.14 -4.01 -1.14
CA ALA A 58 5.16 -5.08 -0.14
C ALA A 58 3.83 -5.84 -0.10
N MET A 59 2.69 -5.15 -0.12
CA MET A 59 1.36 -5.76 -0.19
C MET A 59 1.18 -6.58 -1.48
N GLY A 60 1.57 -6.03 -2.63
CA GLY A 60 1.45 -6.70 -3.93
C GLY A 60 2.28 -7.98 -4.02
N VAL A 61 3.51 -7.95 -3.47
CA VAL A 61 4.41 -9.10 -3.41
C VAL A 61 3.93 -10.11 -2.37
N ALA A 62 3.56 -9.67 -1.16
CA ALA A 62 3.04 -10.52 -0.09
C ALA A 62 1.81 -11.31 -0.54
N PHE A 63 0.88 -10.65 -1.23
CA PHE A 63 -0.31 -11.32 -1.78
C PHE A 63 0.04 -12.48 -2.72
N TRP A 64 1.12 -12.35 -3.49
CA TRP A 64 1.58 -13.35 -4.45
C TRP A 64 2.40 -14.48 -3.81
N ILE A 65 3.34 -14.16 -2.92
CA ILE A 65 4.29 -15.12 -2.35
C ILE A 65 3.72 -15.96 -1.20
N LEU A 66 2.71 -15.45 -0.48
CA LEU A 66 2.11 -16.16 0.66
C LEU A 66 1.55 -17.53 0.23
N PRO A 67 1.74 -18.58 1.05
CA PRO A 67 1.43 -19.95 0.66
C PRO A 67 -0.06 -20.14 0.39
N ARG A 68 -0.34 -21.12 -0.48
CA ARG A 68 -1.69 -21.54 -0.88
C ARG A 68 -1.96 -22.86 -0.18
N PHE A 69 -2.59 -22.83 0.99
CA PHE A 69 -2.95 -24.07 1.67
C PHE A 69 -4.07 -24.75 0.90
N LEU A 70 -3.84 -25.98 0.41
CA LEU A 70 -4.83 -26.80 -0.28
C LEU A 70 -6.03 -27.02 0.65
N GLY A 71 -7.23 -26.55 0.28
CA GLY A 71 -8.49 -26.88 0.96
C GLY A 71 -9.36 -25.70 1.41
N ARG A 72 -8.85 -24.46 1.45
CA ARG A 72 -9.68 -23.23 1.54
C ARG A 72 -9.48 -22.43 0.26
N LEU A 73 -10.52 -21.68 -0.18
CA LEU A 73 -10.50 -20.75 -1.34
C LEU A 73 -9.06 -20.28 -1.64
N GLU A 74 -8.52 -20.59 -2.82
CA GLU A 74 -7.08 -20.60 -3.14
C GLU A 74 -6.27 -19.35 -2.73
N ARG A 75 -6.94 -18.22 -2.43
CA ARG A 75 -6.37 -16.94 -1.98
C ARG A 75 -7.17 -16.20 -0.89
N GLY A 76 -8.15 -16.84 -0.24
CA GLY A 76 -9.08 -16.18 0.67
C GLY A 76 -10.05 -15.22 -0.05
N ASN A 77 -10.68 -14.29 0.69
CA ASN A 77 -11.59 -13.30 0.09
C ASN A 77 -10.79 -12.20 -0.64
N GLU A 78 -10.78 -12.25 -1.97
CA GLU A 78 -10.10 -11.27 -2.81
C GLU A 78 -10.68 -9.85 -2.65
N ALA A 79 -11.95 -9.71 -2.26
CA ALA A 79 -12.59 -8.41 -2.07
C ALA A 79 -11.92 -7.61 -0.94
N THR A 80 -11.50 -8.26 0.16
CA THR A 80 -10.80 -7.59 1.27
C THR A 80 -9.44 -7.05 0.82
N ALA A 81 -8.74 -7.78 -0.05
CA ALA A 81 -7.44 -7.37 -0.57
C ALA A 81 -7.58 -6.22 -1.59
N TRP A 82 -8.65 -6.21 -2.40
CA TRP A 82 -9.01 -5.08 -3.27
C TRP A 82 -9.42 -3.83 -2.46
N LEU A 83 -10.19 -4.01 -1.38
CA LEU A 83 -10.53 -2.92 -0.47
C LEU A 83 -9.27 -2.31 0.16
N ALA A 84 -8.33 -3.13 0.62
CA ALA A 84 -7.05 -2.64 1.14
C ALA A 84 -6.27 -1.85 0.09
N PHE A 85 -6.21 -2.33 -1.16
CA PHE A 85 -5.57 -1.60 -2.26
C PHE A 85 -6.23 -0.24 -2.53
N GLY A 86 -7.57 -0.20 -2.65
CA GLY A 86 -8.30 1.06 -2.88
C GLY A 86 -8.15 2.04 -1.73
N CYS A 87 -8.28 1.56 -0.49
CA CYS A 87 -8.15 2.36 0.72
C CYS A 87 -6.74 2.95 0.86
N LEU A 88 -5.70 2.17 0.54
CA LEU A 88 -4.32 2.66 0.55
C LEU A 88 -4.13 3.79 -0.48
N ASN A 89 -4.61 3.62 -1.71
CA ASN A 89 -4.45 4.62 -2.77
C ASN A 89 -5.19 5.91 -2.44
N ILE A 90 -6.43 5.80 -1.95
CA ILE A 90 -7.20 6.96 -1.50
C ILE A 90 -6.49 7.64 -0.33
N GLY A 91 -5.98 6.86 0.63
CA GLY A 91 -5.23 7.35 1.78
C GLY A 91 -4.01 8.16 1.38
N VAL A 92 -3.15 7.59 0.53
CA VAL A 92 -1.93 8.24 0.01
C VAL A 92 -2.25 9.54 -0.74
N LEU A 93 -3.31 9.56 -1.53
CA LEU A 93 -3.71 10.77 -2.25
C LEU A 93 -4.25 11.85 -1.29
N LEU A 94 -5.14 11.48 -0.36
CA LEU A 94 -5.72 12.43 0.59
C LEU A 94 -4.67 12.98 1.58
N ALA A 95 -3.79 12.12 2.10
CA ALA A 95 -2.70 12.52 2.99
C ALA A 95 -1.64 13.31 2.23
N GLY A 96 -1.11 12.76 1.14
CA GLY A 96 -0.03 13.36 0.36
C GLY A 96 -0.46 14.68 -0.27
N VAL A 97 -1.48 14.66 -1.12
CA VAL A 97 -1.95 15.85 -1.84
C VAL A 97 -2.60 16.85 -0.89
N GLY A 98 -3.34 16.39 0.12
CA GLY A 98 -4.03 17.26 1.06
C GLY A 98 -3.10 18.22 1.79
N TRP A 99 -1.98 17.71 2.31
CA TRP A 99 -0.97 18.56 2.96
C TRP A 99 -0.34 19.56 1.99
N THR A 100 -0.10 19.18 0.73
CA THR A 100 0.53 20.09 -0.24
C THR A 100 -0.36 21.24 -0.65
N LEU A 101 -1.66 20.96 -0.91
CA LEU A 101 -2.64 21.95 -1.33
C LEU A 101 -3.09 22.84 -0.17
N GLY A 102 -2.83 22.45 1.08
CA GLY A 102 -3.27 23.21 2.25
C GLY A 102 -4.79 23.16 2.44
N VAL A 103 -5.42 22.05 2.07
CA VAL A 103 -6.85 21.80 2.35
C VAL A 103 -7.07 21.62 3.86
N PRO A 104 -8.32 21.74 4.35
CA PRO A 104 -8.62 21.56 5.77
C PRO A 104 -8.05 20.25 6.33
N ALA A 105 -7.48 20.31 7.54
CA ALA A 105 -6.73 19.19 8.16
C ALA A 105 -7.53 17.88 8.30
N ILE A 106 -8.88 17.96 8.26
CA ILE A 106 -9.75 16.79 8.24
C ILE A 106 -9.48 15.89 7.01
N VAL A 107 -9.12 16.46 5.86
CA VAL A 107 -8.88 15.71 4.62
C VAL A 107 -7.65 14.80 4.73
N PRO A 108 -6.44 15.31 5.05
CA PRO A 108 -5.29 14.44 5.25
C PRO A 108 -5.45 13.52 6.46
N PHE A 109 -6.20 13.92 7.49
CA PHE A 109 -6.52 13.05 8.63
C PHE A 109 -7.35 11.83 8.20
N LEU A 110 -8.40 12.03 7.40
CA LEU A 110 -9.16 10.92 6.80
C LEU A 110 -8.28 10.06 5.90
N GLY A 111 -7.31 10.65 5.20
CA GLY A 111 -6.29 9.93 4.45
C GLY A 111 -5.48 8.96 5.32
N ARG A 112 -5.01 9.42 6.49
CA ARG A 112 -4.31 8.56 7.46
C ARG A 112 -5.17 7.42 7.98
N LEU A 113 -6.44 7.71 8.30
CA LEU A 113 -7.38 6.67 8.74
C LEU A 113 -7.59 5.61 7.65
N ALA A 114 -7.63 6.03 6.38
CA ALA A 114 -7.71 5.12 5.25
C ALA A 114 -6.44 4.25 5.12
N GLU A 115 -5.25 4.82 5.26
CA GLU A 115 -3.98 4.07 5.24
C GLU A 115 -3.91 3.01 6.35
N VAL A 116 -4.29 3.38 7.57
CA VAL A 116 -4.36 2.45 8.71
C VAL A 116 -5.39 1.36 8.43
N GLY A 117 -6.57 1.74 7.95
CA GLY A 117 -7.63 0.79 7.57
C GLY A 117 -7.16 -0.18 6.48
N ALA A 118 -6.40 0.28 5.50
CA ALA A 118 -5.81 -0.53 4.45
C ALA A 118 -4.81 -1.55 5.01
N ALA A 119 -3.90 -1.10 5.87
CA ALA A 119 -2.91 -1.97 6.51
C ALA A 119 -3.58 -3.05 7.38
N VAL A 120 -4.58 -2.68 8.17
CA VAL A 120 -5.36 -3.62 9.01
C VAL A 120 -6.13 -4.60 8.13
N ALA A 121 -6.84 -4.13 7.10
CA ALA A 121 -7.58 -5.00 6.19
C ALA A 121 -6.65 -6.01 5.48
N PHE A 122 -5.48 -5.57 5.04
CA PHE A 122 -4.48 -6.45 4.43
C PHE A 122 -3.91 -7.44 5.44
N ALA A 123 -3.58 -7.01 6.66
CA ALA A 123 -3.09 -7.88 7.71
C ALA A 123 -4.12 -8.96 8.07
N VAL A 124 -5.39 -8.61 8.23
CA VAL A 124 -6.49 -9.57 8.47
C VAL A 124 -6.63 -10.56 7.32
N HIS A 125 -6.46 -10.12 6.07
CA HIS A 125 -6.46 -11.00 4.90
C HIS A 125 -5.23 -11.94 4.86
N ALA A 126 -4.04 -11.43 5.19
CA ALA A 126 -2.78 -12.15 5.10
C ALA A 126 -2.54 -13.11 6.28
N TRP A 127 -3.01 -12.77 7.48
CA TRP A 127 -2.72 -13.50 8.72
C TRP A 127 -3.09 -14.99 8.70
N PRO A 128 -4.26 -15.41 8.18
CA PRO A 128 -4.61 -16.83 8.08
C PRO A 128 -3.67 -17.60 7.15
N ARG A 129 -3.01 -16.93 6.19
CA ARG A 129 -2.11 -17.55 5.22
C ARG A 129 -0.69 -17.75 5.77
N VAL A 130 -0.36 -17.17 6.92
CA VAL A 130 0.93 -17.38 7.58
C VAL A 130 0.88 -18.56 8.56
N LYS A 131 -0.30 -18.88 9.10
CA LYS A 131 -0.46 -19.95 10.09
C LYS A 131 -0.40 -21.33 9.41
N PRO A 132 0.51 -22.23 9.81
CA PRO A 132 0.52 -23.60 9.30
C PRO A 132 -0.74 -24.35 9.76
N VAL A 133 -1.29 -25.18 8.87
CA VAL A 133 -2.35 -26.14 9.23
C VAL A 133 -1.74 -27.17 10.19
N LEU A 134 -2.22 -27.21 11.44
CA LEU A 134 -1.68 -28.16 12.42
C LEU A 134 -2.02 -29.61 12.02
N PRO A 135 -1.12 -30.59 12.21
CA PRO A 135 -1.25 -31.97 11.74
C PRO A 135 -2.44 -32.79 12.28
N GLY A 136 -3.20 -32.25 13.25
CA GLY A 136 -4.33 -32.96 13.87
C GLY A 136 -5.56 -33.17 12.98
N SER A 137 -5.63 -32.50 11.82
CA SER A 137 -6.74 -32.63 10.86
C SER A 137 -6.45 -33.58 9.68
N ALA A 138 -5.24 -34.13 9.60
CA ALA A 138 -4.82 -35.00 8.48
C ALA A 138 -5.18 -36.49 8.70
N ARG A 139 -5.68 -36.88 9.89
CA ARG A 139 -5.98 -38.28 10.21
C ARG A 139 -7.28 -38.83 9.60
N GLU A 140 -8.19 -37.98 9.13
CA GLU A 140 -9.48 -38.42 8.55
C GLU A 140 -9.44 -38.64 7.02
N LEU A 141 -8.36 -38.28 6.33
CA LEU A 141 -8.26 -38.41 4.87
C LEU A 141 -7.59 -39.71 4.39
N TRP A 142 -7.19 -40.57 5.33
CA TRP A 142 -6.49 -41.84 5.06
C TRP A 142 -7.13 -43.04 5.79
N SER A 143 -8.38 -42.92 6.20
CA SER A 143 -9.21 -43.98 6.77
C SER A 143 -10.44 -44.20 5.92
#